data_AF-A0A386TCI3-F1
#
_entry.id   AF-A0A386TCI3-F1
#
_cell.length_a   1.000
_cell.length_b   1.000
_cell.length_c   1.000
_cell.angle_alpha   90.00
_cell.angle_beta   90.00
_cell.angle_gamma   90.00
#
_symmetry.space_group_name_H-M   'P 1'
#
loop_
_entity.id
_entity.type
_entity.pdbx_description
1 polymer ?
#
loop_
_entity_poly.entity_id
_entity_poly.type
_entity_poly.pdbx_seq_one_letter_code
_entity_poly.pdbx_strand_id
1 'polypeptide(L)' 'MFCAALRPAEPGDTYIDDTLHYKMSVDHRVLVTEPIERHRENAEWWWRGQVPEGVKIDHFYQLN' A
#
# COMPACT_ATOMS: atom_id res chain seq x y z
N MET A 1 7.05 -7.56 14.26
CA MET A 1 5.77 -6.91 13.91
C MET A 1 6.13 -5.80 12.94
N PHE A 2 5.78 -5.98 11.66
CA PHE A 2 6.15 -5.03 10.61
C PHE A 2 4.98 -4.05 10.47
N CYS A 3 5.15 -2.85 11.02
CA CYS A 3 4.25 -1.74 10.76
C CYS A 3 4.35 -1.39 9.28
N ALA A 4 3.22 -1.35 8.58
CA ALA A 4 3.19 -0.95 7.17
C ALA A 4 3.40 0.56 6.98
N ALA A 5 3.24 1.36 8.04
CA ALA A 5 3.49 2.80 8.00
C ALA A 5 4.99 3.09 8.13
N LEU A 6 5.58 3.70 7.08
CA LEU A 6 7.00 4.07 7.03
C LEU A 6 7.24 5.57 7.24
N ARG A 7 6.16 6.35 7.40
CA ARG A 7 6.17 7.82 7.54
C ARG A 7 5.43 8.24 8.82
N PRO A 8 5.72 9.44 9.37
CA PRO A 8 4.93 10.03 10.45
C PRO A 8 3.47 10.24 10.03
N ALA A 9 2.59 10.31 11.03
CA ALA A 9 1.17 10.57 10.83
C ALA A 9 0.91 11.97 10.23
N GLU A 10 0.08 12.02 9.18
CA GLU A 10 -0.38 13.26 8.55
C GLU A 10 -1.92 13.44 8.70
N PRO A 11 -2.42 14.70 8.73
CA PRO A 11 -3.86 14.96 8.80
C PRO A 11 -4.60 14.36 7.59
N GLY A 12 -5.58 13.50 7.86
CA GLY A 12 -6.37 12.81 6.83
C GLY A 12 -6.01 11.33 6.67
N ASP A 13 -4.95 10.87 7.33
CA ASP A 13 -4.60 9.45 7.35
C ASP A 13 -5.69 8.60 7.98
N THR A 14 -5.86 7.40 7.43
CA THR A 14 -6.69 6.34 8.00
C THR A 14 -5.79 5.19 8.41
N TYR A 15 -5.88 4.80 9.69
CA TYR A 15 -5.09 3.71 10.25
C TYR A 15 -5.91 2.44 10.32
N ILE A 16 -5.30 1.35 9.91
CA ILE A 16 -5.83 -0.01 10.04
C ILE A 16 -4.80 -0.87 10.77
N ASP A 17 -5.26 -1.95 11.40
CA ASP A 17 -4.34 -2.88 12.07
C ASP A 17 -3.50 -3.66 11.05
N ASP A 18 -2.28 -4.07 11.43
CA ASP A 18 -1.34 -4.79 10.54
C ASP A 18 -1.95 -6.09 9.97
N THR A 19 -2.81 -6.77 10.72
CA THR A 19 -3.49 -8.00 10.27
C THR A 19 -4.48 -7.68 9.16
N LEU A 20 -5.29 -6.64 9.33
CA LEU A 20 -6.21 -6.16 8.31
C LEU A 20 -5.43 -5.67 7.08
N HIS A 21 -4.36 -4.89 7.29
CA HIS A 21 -3.47 -4.47 6.21
C HIS A 21 -2.94 -5.66 5.41
N TYR A 22 -2.43 -6.70 6.07
CA TYR A 22 -1.91 -7.90 5.41
C TYR A 22 -2.99 -8.59 4.58
N LYS A 23 -4.17 -8.83 5.14
CA LYS A 23 -5.29 -9.44 4.41
C LYS A 23 -5.66 -8.63 3.17
N MET A 24 -5.66 -7.31 3.28
CA MET A 24 -6.07 -6.43 2.20
C MET A 24 -5.01 -6.28 1.11
N SER A 25 -3.73 -6.28 1.47
CA SER A 25 -2.61 -6.10 0.53
C SER A 25 -2.11 -7.42 -0.06
N VAL A 26 -1.97 -8.46 0.75
CA VAL A 26 -1.38 -9.73 0.34
C VAL A 26 -2.42 -10.72 -0.15
N ASP A 27 -3.45 -10.99 0.68
CA ASP A 27 -4.42 -12.05 0.38
C ASP A 27 -5.44 -11.61 -0.68
N HIS A 28 -6.07 -10.46 -0.46
CA HIS A 28 -7.11 -9.94 -1.34
C HIS A 28 -6.59 -8.98 -2.41
N ARG A 29 -5.39 -8.44 -2.20
CA ARG A 29 -4.73 -7.47 -3.09
C ARG A 29 -5.61 -6.27 -3.49
N VAL A 30 -6.53 -5.85 -2.61
CA VAL A 30 -7.40 -4.67 -2.80
C VAL A 30 -6.72 -3.37 -2.42
N LEU A 31 -5.74 -3.44 -1.52
CA LEU A 31 -4.80 -2.38 -1.22
C LEU A 31 -3.49 -2.69 -1.94
N VAL A 32 -2.98 -1.74 -2.72
CA VAL A 32 -1.79 -1.94 -3.56
C VAL A 32 -0.79 -0.83 -3.32
N THR A 33 0.46 -1.10 -3.66
CA THR A 33 1.51 -0.09 -3.64
C THR A 33 2.47 -0.27 -4.82
N GLU A 34 3.40 0.67 -4.93
CA GLU A 34 4.49 0.70 -5.90
C GLU A 34 5.63 -0.24 -5.49
N PRO A 35 6.62 -0.50 -6.38
CA PRO A 35 7.79 -1.29 -6.03
C PRO A 35 8.50 -0.81 -4.77
N ILE A 36 9.09 -1.76 -4.03
CA ILE A 36 9.66 -1.51 -2.70
C ILE A 36 10.69 -0.37 -2.69
N GLU A 37 11.44 -0.17 -3.76
CA GLU A 37 12.42 0.92 -3.89
C GLU A 37 11.75 2.28 -3.81
N ARG A 38 10.59 2.45 -4.44
CA ARG A 38 9.82 3.69 -4.41
C ARG A 38 8.91 3.79 -3.18
N HIS A 39 8.31 2.67 -2.78
CA HIS A 39 7.45 2.63 -1.60
C HIS A 39 8.20 3.06 -0.33
N ARG A 40 9.50 2.77 -0.22
CA ARG A 40 10.32 3.26 0.90
C ARG A 40 10.47 4.78 0.94
N GLU A 41 10.35 5.45 -0.21
CA GLU A 41 10.45 6.91 -0.32
C GLU A 41 9.09 7.57 0.00
N ASN A 42 8.01 7.04 -0.58
CA ASN A 42 6.68 7.66 -0.50
C ASN A 42 5.81 7.11 0.64
N ALA A 43 5.93 5.82 0.93
CA ALA A 43 5.15 5.06 1.92
C ALA A 43 3.63 5.03 1.67
N GLU A 44 3.22 5.18 0.41
CA GLU A 44 1.81 5.32 0.04
C GLU A 44 1.17 3.97 -0.29
N TRP A 45 -0.12 3.87 0.01
CA TRP A 45 -0.98 2.73 -0.30
C TRP A 45 -2.26 3.24 -0.94
N TRP A 46 -2.76 2.50 -1.93
CA TRP A 46 -3.95 2.90 -2.68
C TRP A 46 -4.93 1.74 -2.84
N TRP A 47 -6.21 2.08 -2.97
CA TRP A 47 -7.21 1.12 -3.43
C TRP A 47 -6.96 0.78 -4.90
N ARG A 48 -7.07 -0.49 -5.28
CA ARG A 48 -6.78 -0.99 -6.65
C ARG A 48 -7.48 -0.24 -7.79
N GLY A 49 -8.62 0.42 -7.52
CA GLY A 49 -9.34 1.24 -8.50
C GLY A 49 -9.12 2.76 -8.40
N GLN A 50 -8.29 3.21 -7.46
CA GLN A 50 -8.06 4.63 -7.15
C GLN A 50 -6.58 4.96 -7.09
N VAL A 51 -5.78 4.30 -7.93
CA VAL A 51 -4.34 4.56 -8.05
C VAL A 51 -4.14 5.84 -8.88
N PRO A 52 -3.35 6.82 -8.42
CA PRO A 52 -3.06 8.04 -9.18
C PRO A 52 -2.43 7.76 -10.54
N GLU A 53 -2.70 8.62 -11.51
CA GLU A 53 -2.12 8.50 -12.85
C GLU A 53 -0.58 8.53 -12.81
N GLY A 54 0.07 7.65 -13.55
CA GLY A 54 1.53 7.57 -13.64
C GLY A 54 2.21 6.73 -12.56
N VAL A 55 1.48 6.30 -11.52
CA VAL A 55 2.01 5.37 -10.50
C VAL A 55 2.16 3.97 -11.09
N LYS A 56 3.36 3.40 -10.96
CA LYS A 56 3.63 2.01 -11.35
C LYS A 56 3.38 1.11 -10.16
N ILE A 57 2.36 0.27 -10.26
CA ILE A 57 2.02 -0.72 -9.22
C ILE A 57 3.04 -1.87 -9.27
N ASP A 58 3.47 -2.36 -8.10
CA ASP A 58 4.37 -3.51 -8.00
C ASP A 58 3.83 -4.75 -8.73
N HIS A 59 4.72 -5.48 -9.39
CA HIS A 59 4.37 -6.68 -10.17
C HIS A 59 3.67 -7.76 -9.34
N PHE A 60 3.97 -7.87 -8.04
CA PHE A 60 3.29 -8.76 -7.10
C PHE A 60 1.77 -8.57 -7.12
N TYR A 61 1.31 -7.32 -7.23
CA TYR A 61 -0.12 -6.99 -7.27
C TYR A 61 -0.74 -7.11 -8.67
N GLN A 62 0.04 -7.32 -9.73
CA GLN A 62 -0.47 -7.40 -11.11
C GLN A 62 -0.90 -8.81 -11.52
N LEU A 63 -0.44 -9.81 -10.77
CA LEU A 63 -0.85 -11.20 -10.97
C LEU A 63 -2.24 -11.37 -10.34
N ASN A 64 -3.14 -12.07 -11.03
CA ASN A 64 -4.42 -12.53 -10.48
C ASN A 64 -4.17 -13.78 -9.66
#